data_AF-A0A7S0H2U2-F1
#
_entry.id   AF-A0A7S0H2U2-F1
#
_cell.length_a   1.000
_cell.length_b   1.000
_cell.length_c   1.000
_cell.angle_alpha   90.00
_cell.angle_beta   90.00
_cell.angle_gamma   90.00
#
_symmetry.space_group_name_H-M   'P 1'
#
loop_
_entity.id
_entity.type
_entity.pdbx_description
1 polymer ?
#
loop_
_entity_poly.entity_id
_entity_poly.type
_entity_poly.pdbx_seq_one_letter_code
_entity_poly.pdbx_strand_id
1 'polypeptide(L)'
;VGDGANDAGALRSADAGLALLPAVSISSHSASVAETSPAASFTSRRPGISSAGVVVGQARKSGAKLVQTVVDQALDTLLSAWDLAEVYLASAKLSNDQQVINGK
;
A
#
# COMPACT_ATOMS: atom_id res chain seq x y z
N VAL A 1 10.95 3.36 15.58
CA VAL A 1 10.33 4.70 15.73
C VAL A 1 11.39 5.61 16.31
N GLY A 2 11.53 6.84 15.84
CA GLY A 2 12.53 7.78 16.33
C GLY A 2 12.07 9.24 16.20
N ASP A 3 12.67 10.14 16.96
CA ASP A 3 12.36 11.58 17.00
C ASP A 3 13.63 12.46 16.98
N GLY A 4 14.80 11.85 17.16
CA GLY A 4 16.10 12.52 17.23
C GLY A 4 17.10 12.02 16.18
N ALA A 5 18.09 12.86 15.84
CA ALA A 5 19.13 12.50 14.86
C ALA A 5 19.91 11.23 15.22
N ASN A 6 20.02 10.92 16.52
CA ASN A 6 20.63 9.69 17.04
C ASN A 6 19.86 8.42 16.65
N ASP A 7 18.59 8.52 16.28
CA ASP A 7 17.77 7.38 15.84
C ASP A 7 17.93 7.08 14.34
N ALA A 8 18.55 7.99 13.58
CA ALA A 8 18.63 7.88 12.12
C ALA A 8 19.34 6.59 11.66
N GLY A 9 20.32 6.10 12.43
CA GLY A 9 20.96 4.80 12.17
C GLY A 9 19.98 3.62 12.30
N ALA A 10 19.22 3.59 13.40
CA ALA A 10 18.22 2.54 13.65
C ALA A 10 17.02 2.62 12.68
N LEU A 11 16.65 3.83 12.25
CA LEU A 11 15.60 4.04 11.25
C LEU A 11 16.02 3.51 9.88
N ARG A 12 17.28 3.72 9.47
CA ARG A 12 17.82 3.20 8.20
C ARG A 12 17.96 1.68 8.18
N SER A 13 18.21 1.05 9.33
CA SER A 13 18.31 -0.41 9.42
C SER A 13 16.97 -1.10 9.62
N ALA A 14 15.88 -0.36 9.88
CA ALA A 14 14.55 -0.94 10.08
C ALA A 14 13.87 -1.22 8.73
N ASP A 15 13.12 -2.32 8.65
CA ASP A 15 12.29 -2.65 7.47
C ASP A 15 11.22 -1.57 7.20
N ALA A 16 10.72 -0.96 8.28
CA ALA A 16 9.80 0.17 8.22
C ALA A 16 10.07 1.14 9.38
N GLY A 17 10.76 2.24 9.09
CA GLY A 17 11.03 3.32 10.03
C GLY A 17 9.85 4.30 10.15
N LEU A 18 9.62 4.84 11.34
CA LEU A 18 8.67 5.95 11.57
C LEU A 18 9.37 7.07 12.32
N ALA A 19 9.52 8.22 11.67
CA ALA A 19 10.02 9.45 12.29
C ALA A 19 8.86 10.28 12.85
N LEU A 20 8.99 10.70 14.11
CA LEU A 20 8.05 11.59 14.78
C LEU A 20 8.52 13.03 14.63
N LEU A 21 7.80 13.81 13.84
CA LEU A 21 8.09 15.21 13.63
C LEU A 21 7.47 16.03 14.76
N PRO A 22 8.19 17.01 15.31
CA PRO A 22 7.65 17.91 16.31
C PRO A 22 6.53 18.76 15.70
N ALA A 23 5.52 19.08 16.52
CA ALA A 23 4.42 19.95 16.11
C ALA A 23 4.86 21.40 15.82
N VAL A 24 6.00 21.82 16.40
CA VAL A 24 6.62 23.12 16.16
C VAL A 24 8.11 22.95 15.85
N SER A 25 8.56 23.52 14.73
CA SER A 25 9.97 23.48 14.33
C SER A 25 10.69 24.72 14.87
N ILE A 26 11.29 24.59 16.05
CA ILE A 26 12.27 25.56 16.60
C ILE A 26 13.68 25.16 16.15
N SER A 27 14.58 26.12 15.93
CA SER A 27 15.81 25.93 15.12
C SER A 27 16.79 24.84 15.58
N SER A 28 16.68 24.35 16.82
CA SER A 28 17.44 23.18 17.31
C SER A 28 16.81 21.84 16.92
N HIS A 29 15.49 21.78 16.74
CA HIS A 29 14.75 20.59 16.31
C HIS A 29 14.68 20.43 14.78
N SER A 30 14.98 21.47 14.00
CA SER A 30 15.04 21.35 12.54
C SER A 30 16.17 20.43 12.08
N ALA A 31 17.28 20.38 12.82
CA ALA A 31 18.41 19.50 12.54
C ALA A 31 18.05 18.01 12.78
N SER A 32 17.25 17.69 13.80
CA SER A 32 16.81 16.31 14.03
C SER A 32 15.81 15.83 12.99
N VAL A 33 14.91 16.71 12.53
CA VAL A 33 13.95 16.41 11.45
C VAL A 33 14.67 16.15 10.12
N ALA A 34 15.72 16.92 9.82
CA ALA A 34 16.50 16.80 8.59
C ALA A 34 17.22 15.44 8.48
N GLU A 35 17.59 14.83 9.61
CA GLU A 35 18.27 13.54 9.63
C GLU A 35 17.32 12.34 9.79
N THR A 36 16.22 12.49 10.54
CA THR A 36 15.28 11.38 10.84
C THR A 36 14.24 11.16 9.76
N SER A 37 13.71 12.23 9.16
CA SER A 37 12.67 12.13 8.13
C SER A 37 13.14 11.38 6.87
N PRO A 38 14.31 11.68 6.29
CA PRO A 38 14.79 10.92 5.12
C PRO A 38 15.28 9.51 5.49
N ALA A 39 15.60 9.27 6.76
CA ALA A 39 15.99 7.94 7.24
C ALA A 39 14.80 6.99 7.46
N ALA A 40 13.57 7.51 7.53
CA ALA A 40 12.37 6.74 7.85
C ALA A 40 11.47 6.53 6.63
N SER A 41 10.83 5.37 6.55
CA SER A 41 9.81 5.06 5.53
C SER A 41 8.55 5.91 5.71
N PHE A 42 8.23 6.27 6.95
CA PHE A 42 7.07 7.08 7.32
C PHE A 42 7.47 8.26 8.19
N THR A 43 6.73 9.36 8.05
CA THR A 43 6.86 10.54 8.91
C THR A 43 5.51 10.88 9.52
N SER A 44 5.47 11.17 10.83
CA SER A 44 4.26 11.59 11.52
C SER A 44 4.42 13.00 12.06
N ARG A 45 3.57 13.93 11.62
CA ARG A 45 3.45 15.29 12.20
C ARG A 45 2.63 15.35 13.49
N ARG A 46 2.04 14.21 13.91
CA ARG A 46 1.43 14.05 15.22
C ARG A 46 2.43 13.26 16.07
N PRO A 47 3.27 13.95 16.87
CA PRO A 47 4.29 13.28 17.66
C PRO A 47 3.61 12.36 18.68
N GLY A 48 3.93 11.07 18.62
CA GLY A 48 3.38 10.05 19.52
C GLY A 48 3.30 8.66 18.91
N ILE A 49 3.43 7.65 19.77
CA ILE A 49 3.44 6.23 19.38
C ILE A 49 2.11 5.75 18.77
N SER A 50 1.00 6.46 19.05
CA SER A 50 -0.31 6.19 18.45
C SER A 50 -0.30 6.26 16.93
N SER A 51 0.58 7.09 16.35
CA SER A 51 0.76 7.18 14.89
C SER A 51 1.26 5.86 14.28
N ALA A 52 2.14 5.13 14.98
CA ALA A 52 2.57 3.80 14.57
C ALA A 52 1.38 2.81 14.54
N GLY A 53 0.49 2.90 15.54
CA GLY A 53 -0.74 2.09 15.57
C GLY A 53 -1.65 2.35 14.38
N VAL A 54 -1.80 3.61 13.95
CA VAL A 54 -2.57 3.98 12.76
C VAL A 54 -1.92 3.43 11.49
N VAL A 55 -0.61 3.56 11.33
CA VAL A 55 0.12 3.02 10.17
C VAL A 55 -0.04 1.51 10.08
N VAL A 56 0.16 0.78 11.18
CA VAL A 56 -0.02 -0.68 11.23
C VAL A 56 -1.48 -1.06 10.96
N GLY A 57 -2.43 -0.33 11.53
CA GLY A 57 -3.86 -0.55 11.30
C GLY A 57 -4.25 -0.40 9.84
N GLN A 58 -3.72 0.61 9.14
CA GLN A 58 -3.97 0.82 7.72
C GLN A 58 -3.24 -0.21 6.86
N ALA A 59 -2.00 -0.56 7.19
CA ALA A 59 -1.24 -1.59 6.47
C ALA A 59 -1.95 -2.95 6.50
N ARG A 60 -2.54 -3.34 7.64
CA ARG A 60 -3.32 -4.58 7.74
C ARG A 60 -4.58 -4.52 6.87
N LYS A 61 -5.31 -3.40 6.87
CA LYS A 61 -6.51 -3.21 6.05
C LYS A 61 -6.16 -3.22 4.55
N SER A 62 -5.11 -2.52 4.14
CA SER A 62 -4.67 -2.50 2.75
C SER A 62 -4.16 -3.86 2.31
N GLY A 63 -3.44 -4.58 3.17
CA GLY A 63 -2.96 -5.94 2.90
C GLY A 63 -4.10 -6.93 2.68
N ALA A 64 -5.11 -6.94 3.55
CA ALA A 64 -6.30 -7.78 3.37
C ALA A 64 -7.03 -7.45 2.05
N LYS A 65 -7.16 -6.17 1.72
CA LYS A 65 -7.76 -5.73 0.46
C LYS A 65 -6.94 -6.19 -0.75
N LEU A 66 -5.61 -6.09 -0.68
CA LEU A 66 -4.73 -6.52 -1.76
C LEU A 66 -4.83 -8.02 -2.03
N VAL A 67 -4.86 -8.85 -0.97
CA VAL A 67 -5.05 -10.31 -1.11
C VAL A 67 -6.38 -10.60 -1.82
N GLN A 68 -7.47 -9.96 -1.37
CA GLN A 68 -8.77 -10.14 -2.02
C GLN A 68 -8.72 -9.73 -3.51
N THR A 69 -8.18 -8.56 -3.81
CA THR A 69 -8.07 -8.08 -5.20
C THR A 69 -7.23 -9.00 -6.08
N VAL A 70 -6.12 -9.55 -5.57
CA VAL A 70 -5.30 -10.50 -6.33
C VAL A 70 -6.05 -11.81 -6.58
N VAL A 71 -6.80 -12.30 -5.59
CA VAL A 71 -7.63 -13.50 -5.75
C VAL A 71 -8.75 -13.28 -6.76
N ASP A 72 -9.46 -12.15 -6.68
CA ASP A 72 -10.53 -11.80 -7.62
C ASP A 72 -9.98 -11.69 -9.05
N GLN A 73 -8.87 -10.97 -9.23
CA GLN A 73 -8.22 -10.84 -10.53
C GLN A 73 -7.76 -12.19 -11.09
N ALA A 74 -7.22 -13.08 -10.25
CA ALA A 74 -6.80 -14.40 -10.69
C ALA A 74 -7.99 -15.24 -11.17
N LEU A 75 -9.10 -15.22 -10.44
CA LEU A 75 -10.33 -15.94 -10.82
C LEU A 75 -10.91 -15.41 -12.13
N ASP A 76 -10.99 -14.09 -12.29
CA ASP A 76 -11.48 -13.47 -13.53
C ASP A 76 -10.60 -13.83 -14.73
N THR A 77 -9.26 -13.85 -14.55
CA THR A 77 -8.36 -14.24 -15.63
C THR A 77 -8.48 -15.73 -16.00
N LEU A 78 -8.71 -16.61 -15.03
CA LEU A 78 -8.87 -18.04 -15.29
C LEU A 78 -10.21 -18.34 -15.98
N LEU A 79 -11.28 -17.70 -15.51
CA LEU A 79 -12.61 -17.88 -16.09
C LEU A 79 -12.65 -17.34 -17.52
N SER A 80 -12.16 -16.12 -17.74
CA SER A 80 -12.10 -15.53 -19.08
C SER A 80 -11.20 -16.31 -20.04
N ALA A 81 -10.10 -16.91 -19.57
CA ALA A 81 -9.25 -17.76 -20.38
C ALA A 81 -9.96 -19.08 -20.77
N TRP A 82 -10.70 -19.69 -19.84
CA TRP A 82 -11.48 -20.90 -20.11
C TRP A 82 -12.60 -20.63 -21.12
N ASP A 83 -13.40 -19.59 -20.89
CA ASP A 83 -14.50 -19.19 -21.78
C ASP A 83 -13.99 -18.93 -23.20
N LEU A 84 -12.86 -18.22 -23.33
CA LEU A 84 -12.24 -17.97 -24.64
C LEU A 84 -11.79 -19.26 -25.33
N ALA A 85 -11.23 -20.22 -24.57
CA ALA A 85 -10.80 -21.50 -25.12
C ALA A 85 -11.98 -22.34 -25.64
N GLU A 86 -13.09 -22.39 -24.89
CA GLU A 86 -14.31 -23.09 -25.32
C GLU A 86 -14.92 -22.46 -26.57
N VAL A 87 -15.08 -21.13 -26.58
CA VAL A 87 -15.64 -20.39 -27.72
C VAL A 87 -14.77 -20.60 -28.97
N TYR A 88 -13.45 -20.59 -28.81
CA TYR A 88 -12.50 -20.83 -29.90
C TYR A 88 -12.63 -22.25 -30.47
N LEU A 89 -12.73 -23.28 -29.61
CA LEU A 89 -12.90 -24.66 -30.05
C LEU A 89 -14.26 -24.88 -30.73
N ALA A 90 -15.31 -24.23 -30.22
CA ALA A 90 -16.67 -24.33 -30.76
C ALA A 90 -16.86 -23.53 -32.08
N SER A 91 -15.87 -22.74 -32.52
CA SER A 91 -16.04 -21.72 -33.58
C SER A 91 -17.24 -20.78 -33.33
N ALA A 92 -17.67 -20.67 -32.08
CA ALA A 92 -18.82 -19.90 -31.70
C ALA A 92 -18.43 -18.42 -31.74
N LYS A 93 -19.29 -17.58 -32.32
CA LYS A 93 -19.15 -16.12 -32.24
C LYS A 93 -20.26 -15.60 -31.35
N LEU A 94 -19.90 -14.92 -30.27
CA LEU A 94 -20.91 -14.18 -29.52
C LEU A 94 -21.47 -13.07 -30.41
N SER A 95 -22.80 -12.90 -30.36
CA SER A 95 -23.47 -11.78 -31.00
C SER A 95 -23.11 -10.46 -30.29
N ASN A 96 -23.01 -9.37 -31.06
CA ASN A 96 -22.60 -8.05 -30.56
C ASN A 96 -23.49 -7.55 -29.41
N ASP A 97 -24.78 -7.88 -29.45
CA ASP A 97 -25.75 -7.47 -28.43
C ASP A 97 -25.52 -8.18 -27.09
N GLN A 98 -25.01 -9.41 -27.09
CA GLN A 98 -24.71 -10.17 -25.87
C GLN A 98 -23.42 -9.68 -25.19
N GLN A 99 -22.44 -9.21 -25.96
CA GLN A 99 -21.20 -8.65 -25.41
C GLN A 99 -21.42 -7.33 -24.67
N VAL A 100 -22.39 -6.51 -25.10
CA VAL A 100 -22.71 -5.22 -24.47
C VAL A 100 -23.47 -5.39 -23.15
N ILE A 101 -24.27 -6.44 -23.01
CA ILE A 101 -25.10 -6.68 -21.81
C ILE A 101 -24.27 -7.30 -20.67
N ASN A 102 -23.31 -8.18 -20.98
CA ASN A 102 -22.43 -8.82 -19.99
C ASN A 102 -21.20 -7.99 -19.58
N GLY A 103 -20.92 -6.87 -20.26
CA GLY A 103 -19.78 -5.99 -20.00
C GLY A 103 -20.01 -4.91 -18.93
N LYS A 104 -21.03 -5.06 -18.08
CA LYS A 104 -21.34 -4.15 -16.96
C LYS A 104 -21.53 -4.91 -15.66
#